data_AF-K6YLA1-F1
#
_entry.id   AF-K6YLA1-F1
#
_cell.length_a   1.000
_cell.length_b   1.000
_cell.length_c   1.000
_cell.angle_alpha   90.00
_cell.angle_beta   90.00
_cell.angle_gamma   90.00
#
_symmetry.space_group_name_H-M   'P 1'
#
loop_
_entity.id
_entity.type
_entity.pdbx_description
1 polymer ?
#
loop_
_entity_poly.entity_id
_entity_poly.type
_entity_poly.pdbx_seq_one_letter_code
_entity_poly.pdbx_strand_id
1 'polypeptide(L)'
;MQKIERILLVRRNRLKNFYLLVFSFLYALSFSLLSNDIFRDRDNYTAYARSFEEIFFRYDSLLAKFFNEPLFLFFNYIASFFLPSDSVPKFFVFIISFTISFFVFKSSKNFIMLLLSVLLLLLIPQLIHLQLVTLRQGLGVSLIIWAVILSKKQSFIAISIFAAGFIHSSFFIVFILFIADMCVGGNHGDKRYYLRLLLQGVIAISISLVFLYLAQMLGVRQANAEHLTGSVNISGGGLILWFSVFFVFLTRSRFYFYKDLSVRLSYIGLVSYLSMYLISPLAGRFIITFLPFILVTMVSRFNYREMSIIVLVLFLNSFFYIDTLKNNSLTSYGIKFFNL
;
A
#
# COMPACT_ATOMS: atom_id res chain seq x y z
N MET A 1 -6.46 -31.49 31.89
CA MET A 1 -5.93 -30.10 31.93
C MET A 1 -5.62 -29.53 30.54
N GLN A 2 -4.75 -30.16 29.74
CA GLN A 2 -4.34 -29.67 28.40
C GLN A 2 -5.49 -29.41 27.40
N LYS A 3 -6.58 -30.22 27.42
CA LYS A 3 -7.75 -30.02 26.53
C LYS A 3 -8.53 -28.74 26.86
N ILE A 4 -8.68 -28.41 28.14
CA ILE A 4 -9.41 -27.21 28.61
C ILE A 4 -8.60 -25.95 28.26
N GLU A 5 -7.28 -25.96 28.49
CA GLU A 5 -6.39 -24.85 28.11
C GLU A 5 -6.43 -24.57 26.61
N ARG A 6 -6.45 -25.62 25.78
CA ARG A 6 -6.57 -25.48 24.32
C ARG A 6 -7.89 -24.84 23.90
N ILE A 7 -9.01 -25.25 24.52
CA ILE A 7 -10.33 -24.68 24.24
C ILE A 7 -10.38 -23.20 24.65
N LEU A 8 -9.89 -22.87 25.84
CA LEU A 8 -9.83 -21.48 26.34
C LEU A 8 -8.96 -20.60 25.44
N LEU A 9 -7.81 -21.11 24.97
CA LEU A 9 -6.92 -20.39 24.07
C LEU A 9 -7.57 -20.12 22.70
N VAL A 10 -8.27 -21.11 22.14
CA VAL A 10 -9.02 -20.95 20.88
C VAL A 10 -10.14 -19.92 21.05
N ARG A 11 -10.91 -19.99 22.15
CA ARG A 11 -12.00 -19.04 22.43
C ARG A 11 -11.46 -17.62 22.60
N ARG A 12 -10.37 -17.44 23.35
CA ARG A 12 -9.69 -16.14 23.53
C ARG A 12 -9.21 -15.56 22.20
N ASN A 13 -8.62 -16.38 21.33
CA ASN A 13 -8.17 -15.94 20.01
C ASN A 13 -9.34 -15.55 19.09
N ARG A 14 -10.47 -16.27 19.14
CA ARG A 14 -11.68 -15.92 18.39
C ARG A 14 -12.26 -14.59 18.86
N LEU A 15 -12.38 -14.39 20.18
CA LEU A 15 -12.86 -13.13 20.75
C LEU A 15 -11.95 -11.95 20.39
N LYS A 16 -10.61 -12.12 20.52
CA LYS A 16 -9.64 -11.11 20.08
C LYS A 16 -9.86 -10.74 18.61
N ASN A 17 -9.96 -11.73 17.72
CA ASN A 17 -10.16 -11.48 16.29
C ASN A 17 -11.50 -10.78 16.01
N PHE A 18 -12.56 -11.13 16.74
CA PHE A 18 -13.86 -10.47 16.63
C PHE A 18 -13.77 -8.99 17.01
N TYR A 19 -13.15 -8.65 18.16
CA TYR A 19 -12.95 -7.25 18.54
C TYR A 19 -12.11 -6.47 17.51
N LEU A 20 -11.07 -7.08 16.96
CA LEU A 20 -10.26 -6.47 15.91
C LEU A 20 -11.06 -6.24 14.63
N LEU A 21 -11.93 -7.18 14.23
CA LEU A 21 -12.84 -7.02 13.10
C LEU A 21 -13.79 -5.85 13.32
N VAL A 22 -14.44 -5.77 14.48
CA VAL A 22 -15.35 -4.68 14.84
C VAL A 22 -14.61 -3.34 14.85
N PHE A 23 -13.42 -3.28 15.44
CA PHE A 23 -12.65 -2.04 15.51
C PHE A 23 -12.18 -1.57 14.12
N SER A 24 -11.71 -2.48 13.27
CA SER A 24 -11.39 -2.18 11.87
C SER A 24 -12.60 -1.76 11.05
N PHE A 25 -13.77 -2.34 11.33
CA PHE A 25 -15.04 -1.95 10.70
C PHE A 25 -15.40 -0.51 11.06
N LEU A 26 -15.37 -0.15 12.35
CA LEU A 26 -15.66 1.21 12.82
C LEU A 26 -14.66 2.23 12.26
N TYR A 27 -13.37 1.88 12.25
CA TYR A 27 -12.33 2.71 11.62
C TYR A 27 -12.64 2.95 10.14
N ALA A 28 -12.93 1.89 9.38
CA ALA A 28 -13.22 2.00 7.96
C ALA A 28 -14.51 2.79 7.68
N LEU A 29 -15.53 2.60 8.51
CA LEU A 29 -16.79 3.33 8.42
C LEU A 29 -16.57 4.83 8.65
N SER A 30 -15.72 5.21 9.61
CA SER A 30 -15.42 6.62 9.87
C SER A 30 -14.85 7.33 8.63
N PHE A 31 -14.02 6.64 7.86
CA PHE A 31 -13.41 7.15 6.63
C PHE A 31 -14.38 7.16 5.44
N SER A 32 -15.23 6.14 5.31
CA SER A 32 -16.18 6.07 4.20
C SER A 32 -17.33 7.08 4.31
N LEU A 33 -17.58 7.63 5.50
CA LEU A 33 -18.58 8.68 5.73
C LEU A 33 -18.16 10.06 5.23
N LEU A 34 -16.86 10.28 4.95
CA LEU A 34 -16.38 11.57 4.45
C LEU A 34 -16.90 11.86 3.03
N SER A 35 -17.11 13.14 2.70
CA SER A 35 -17.57 13.54 1.36
C SER A 35 -16.49 13.28 0.31
N ASN A 36 -16.94 12.95 -0.91
CA ASN A 36 -16.06 12.78 -2.06
C ASN A 36 -15.36 14.11 -2.43
N ASP A 37 -16.05 15.25 -2.29
CA ASP A 37 -15.56 16.58 -2.69
C ASP A 37 -14.32 17.03 -1.90
N ILE A 38 -14.05 16.40 -0.76
CA ILE A 38 -12.92 16.73 0.12
C ILE A 38 -11.60 16.24 -0.48
N PHE A 39 -11.63 15.10 -1.18
CA PHE A 39 -10.43 14.38 -1.60
C PHE A 39 -10.23 14.43 -3.10
N ARG A 40 -8.97 14.54 -3.52
CA ARG A 40 -8.61 14.49 -4.94
C ARG A 40 -8.99 13.15 -5.56
N ASP A 41 -9.10 13.13 -6.88
CA ASP A 41 -9.42 11.97 -7.72
C ASP A 41 -10.78 11.30 -7.48
N ARG A 42 -11.59 11.72 -6.51
CA ARG A 42 -12.91 11.11 -6.24
C ARG A 42 -13.92 11.29 -7.35
N ASP A 43 -13.89 12.45 -8.00
CA ASP A 43 -14.76 12.72 -9.14
C ASP A 43 -14.42 11.80 -10.32
N ASN A 44 -13.13 11.50 -10.52
CA ASN A 44 -12.68 10.56 -11.54
C ASN A 44 -13.25 9.16 -11.29
N TYR A 45 -13.25 8.68 -10.04
CA TYR A 45 -13.81 7.37 -9.71
C TYR A 45 -15.35 7.34 -9.82
N THR A 46 -16.00 8.45 -9.47
CA THR A 46 -17.44 8.60 -9.68
C THR A 46 -17.77 8.53 -11.17
N ALA A 47 -16.99 9.20 -12.02
CA ALA A 47 -17.14 9.12 -13.47
C ALA A 47 -16.92 7.69 -14.01
N TYR A 48 -15.98 6.94 -13.44
CA TYR A 48 -15.75 5.53 -13.83
C TYR A 48 -16.95 4.64 -13.52
N ALA A 49 -17.65 4.89 -12.41
CA ALA A 49 -18.88 4.18 -12.08
C ALA A 49 -20.07 4.60 -12.97
N ARG A 50 -20.11 5.85 -13.45
CA ARG A 50 -21.20 6.35 -14.33
C ARG A 50 -21.04 5.94 -15.79
N SER A 51 -19.83 6.01 -16.33
CA SER A 51 -19.57 5.95 -17.78
C SER A 51 -18.57 4.85 -18.16
N PHE A 52 -18.74 3.65 -17.58
CA PHE A 52 -17.84 2.51 -17.83
C PHE A 52 -17.66 2.21 -19.33
N GLU A 53 -18.76 2.08 -20.06
CA GLU A 53 -18.73 1.70 -21.48
C GLU A 53 -17.97 2.73 -22.31
N GLU A 54 -18.31 4.02 -22.16
CA GLU A 54 -17.66 5.10 -22.90
C GLU A 54 -16.15 5.12 -22.67
N ILE A 55 -15.72 4.93 -21.42
CA ILE A 55 -14.29 4.94 -21.06
C ILE A 55 -13.58 3.70 -21.64
N PHE A 56 -14.22 2.53 -21.59
CA PHE A 56 -13.63 1.30 -22.12
C PHE A 56 -13.49 1.33 -23.64
N PHE A 57 -14.47 1.91 -24.35
CA PHE A 57 -14.47 2.01 -25.81
C PHE A 57 -13.60 3.15 -26.35
N ARG A 58 -13.24 4.15 -25.53
CA ARG A 58 -12.33 5.24 -25.93
C ARG A 58 -10.90 4.80 -26.25
N TYR A 59 -10.49 3.61 -25.78
CA TYR A 59 -9.16 3.09 -26.08
C TYR A 59 -9.16 2.36 -27.43
N ASP A 60 -8.47 2.91 -28.43
CA ASP A 60 -8.46 2.34 -29.78
C ASP A 60 -7.65 1.03 -29.88
N SER A 61 -6.56 0.91 -29.12
CA SER A 61 -5.71 -0.29 -29.17
C SER A 61 -6.08 -1.31 -28.09
N LEU A 62 -6.07 -2.59 -28.47
CA LEU A 62 -6.32 -3.70 -27.54
C LEU A 62 -5.26 -3.73 -26.42
N LEU A 63 -4.03 -3.31 -26.73
CA LEU A 63 -2.95 -3.17 -25.76
C LEU A 63 -3.26 -2.08 -24.73
N ALA A 64 -3.74 -0.91 -25.16
CA ALA A 64 -4.16 0.15 -24.24
C ALA A 64 -5.33 -0.28 -23.35
N LYS A 65 -6.30 -1.05 -23.87
CA LYS A 65 -7.39 -1.61 -23.04
C LYS A 65 -6.88 -2.53 -21.93
N PHE A 66 -5.83 -3.30 -22.22
CA PHE A 66 -5.27 -4.26 -21.26
C PHE A 66 -4.41 -3.59 -20.17
N PHE A 67 -3.65 -2.55 -20.53
CA PHE A 67 -2.73 -1.88 -19.59
C PHE A 67 -3.34 -0.67 -18.88
N ASN A 68 -4.46 -0.12 -19.35
CA ASN A 68 -5.20 0.95 -18.67
C ASN A 68 -6.24 0.41 -17.68
N GLU A 69 -5.78 -0.40 -16.73
CA GLU A 69 -6.49 -0.75 -15.49
C GLU A 69 -7.90 -1.40 -15.68
N PRO A 70 -8.03 -2.43 -16.54
CA PRO A 70 -9.33 -3.00 -16.90
C PRO A 70 -10.09 -3.63 -15.72
N LEU A 71 -9.38 -4.26 -14.76
CA LEU A 71 -10.05 -4.84 -13.59
C LEU A 71 -10.58 -3.76 -12.66
N PHE A 72 -9.91 -2.60 -12.56
CA PHE A 72 -10.44 -1.51 -11.75
C PHE A 72 -11.75 -0.96 -12.33
N LEU A 73 -11.79 -0.73 -13.65
CA LEU A 73 -13.02 -0.31 -14.33
C LEU A 73 -14.14 -1.35 -14.15
N PHE A 74 -13.81 -2.64 -14.27
CA PHE A 74 -14.76 -3.73 -14.04
C PHE A 74 -15.31 -3.75 -12.60
N PHE A 75 -14.48 -3.48 -11.59
CA PHE A 75 -14.97 -3.37 -10.21
C PHE A 75 -15.89 -2.16 -10.00
N ASN A 76 -15.62 -1.03 -10.66
CA ASN A 76 -16.53 0.12 -10.63
C ASN A 76 -17.88 -0.23 -11.26
N TYR A 77 -17.86 -0.91 -12.41
CA TYR A 77 -19.06 -1.39 -13.08
C TYR A 77 -19.88 -2.34 -12.20
N ILE A 78 -19.24 -3.35 -11.60
CA ILE A 78 -19.95 -4.26 -10.67
C ILE A 78 -20.56 -3.49 -9.51
N ALA A 79 -19.81 -2.58 -8.88
CA ALA A 79 -20.29 -1.82 -7.74
C ALA A 79 -21.50 -0.93 -8.10
N SER A 80 -21.54 -0.40 -9.33
CA SER A 80 -22.63 0.46 -9.82
C SER A 80 -23.99 -0.25 -9.90
N PHE A 81 -24.02 -1.58 -9.99
CA PHE A 81 -25.29 -2.35 -9.93
C PHE A 81 -25.95 -2.30 -8.56
N PHE A 82 -25.17 -2.10 -7.49
CA PHE A 82 -25.66 -2.18 -6.11
C PHE A 82 -25.69 -0.81 -5.42
N LEU A 83 -24.94 0.15 -5.94
CA LEU A 83 -24.71 1.45 -5.31
C LEU A 83 -24.87 2.56 -6.34
N PRO A 84 -25.44 3.72 -5.96
CA PRO A 84 -25.34 4.93 -6.76
C PRO A 84 -23.87 5.27 -7.03
N SER A 85 -23.59 5.87 -8.18
CA SER A 85 -22.21 6.19 -8.61
C SER A 85 -21.38 6.91 -7.55
N ASP A 86 -22.02 7.81 -6.78
CA ASP A 86 -21.34 8.67 -5.81
C ASP A 86 -20.99 7.90 -4.53
N SER A 87 -21.64 6.75 -4.31
CA SER A 87 -21.36 5.85 -3.19
C SER A 87 -20.26 4.84 -3.52
N VAL A 88 -19.95 4.60 -4.80
CA VAL A 88 -18.91 3.64 -5.21
C VAL A 88 -17.52 4.00 -4.66
N PRO A 89 -17.02 5.25 -4.74
CA PRO A 89 -15.75 5.61 -4.13
C PRO A 89 -15.72 5.42 -2.61
N LYS A 90 -16.84 5.69 -1.92
CA LYS A 90 -16.97 5.49 -0.47
C LYS A 90 -16.92 4.01 -0.09
N PHE A 91 -17.52 3.16 -0.91
CA PHE A 91 -17.43 1.70 -0.75
C PHE A 91 -15.99 1.19 -0.90
N PHE A 92 -15.22 1.68 -1.87
CA PHE A 92 -13.81 1.31 -1.98
C PHE A 92 -12.97 1.80 -0.79
N VAL A 93 -13.21 3.02 -0.28
CA VAL A 93 -12.56 3.48 0.95
C VAL A 93 -12.80 2.54 2.11
N PHE A 94 -14.05 2.11 2.26
CA PHE A 94 -14.43 1.18 3.31
C PHE A 94 -13.62 -0.12 3.16
N ILE A 95 -13.60 -0.74 1.98
CA ILE A 95 -12.83 -1.98 1.74
C ILE A 95 -11.34 -1.78 2.05
N ILE A 96 -10.74 -0.70 1.56
CA ILE A 96 -9.31 -0.42 1.68
C ILE A 96 -8.94 -0.18 3.14
N SER A 97 -9.65 0.72 3.80
CA SER A 97 -9.43 1.10 5.19
C SER A 97 -9.69 -0.07 6.14
N PHE A 98 -10.72 -0.87 5.87
CA PHE A 98 -11.02 -2.09 6.62
C PHE A 98 -9.89 -3.11 6.49
N THR A 99 -9.45 -3.39 5.26
CA THR A 99 -8.42 -4.39 4.98
C THR A 99 -7.08 -3.99 5.60
N ILE A 100 -6.65 -2.74 5.40
CA ILE A 100 -5.39 -2.22 5.94
C ILE A 100 -5.43 -2.19 7.47
N SER A 101 -6.48 -1.60 8.07
CA SER A 101 -6.58 -1.52 9.53
C SER A 101 -6.65 -2.91 10.16
N PHE A 102 -7.44 -3.83 9.60
CA PHE A 102 -7.53 -5.21 10.11
C PHE A 102 -6.19 -5.92 10.06
N PHE A 103 -5.45 -5.78 8.95
CA PHE A 103 -4.13 -6.39 8.79
C PHE A 103 -3.12 -5.86 9.81
N VAL A 104 -3.08 -4.54 10.02
CA VAL A 104 -2.18 -3.89 10.97
C VAL A 104 -2.58 -4.21 12.43
N PHE A 105 -3.85 -4.09 12.79
CA PHE A 105 -4.34 -4.34 14.14
C PHE A 105 -4.20 -5.81 14.54
N LYS A 106 -4.48 -6.74 13.63
CA LYS A 106 -4.26 -8.19 13.85
C LYS A 106 -2.80 -8.52 14.10
N SER A 107 -1.89 -7.78 13.47
CA SER A 107 -0.45 -7.97 13.62
C SER A 107 0.10 -7.36 14.90
N SER A 108 -0.64 -6.49 15.59
CA SER A 108 -0.17 -5.82 16.79
C SER A 108 0.09 -6.78 17.95
N LYS A 109 1.30 -6.70 18.52
CA LYS A 109 1.76 -7.65 19.54
C LYS A 109 1.01 -7.54 20.87
N ASN A 110 0.74 -6.32 21.31
CA ASN A 110 0.05 -5.99 22.56
C ASN A 110 -0.80 -4.72 22.38
N PHE A 111 -1.47 -4.28 23.45
CA PHE A 111 -2.34 -3.10 23.41
C PHE A 111 -1.59 -1.79 23.08
N ILE A 112 -0.36 -1.62 23.57
CA ILE A 112 0.47 -0.45 23.26
C ILE A 112 0.77 -0.39 21.76
N MET A 113 1.18 -1.51 21.16
CA MET A 113 1.44 -1.58 19.72
C MET A 113 0.16 -1.37 18.90
N LEU A 114 -1.00 -1.78 19.41
CA LEU A 114 -2.30 -1.50 18.79
C LEU A 114 -2.62 -0.01 18.79
N LEU A 115 -2.44 0.68 19.91
CA LEU A 115 -2.63 2.14 20.00
C LEU A 115 -1.67 2.87 19.04
N LEU A 116 -0.39 2.48 19.05
CA LEU A 116 0.60 3.04 18.13
C LEU A 116 0.24 2.77 16.66
N SER A 117 -0.36 1.63 16.32
CA SER A 117 -0.80 1.38 14.94
C SER A 117 -1.99 2.24 14.53
N VAL A 118 -2.93 2.52 15.43
CA VAL A 118 -4.00 3.50 15.14
C VAL A 118 -3.37 4.86 14.81
N LEU A 119 -2.41 5.32 15.63
CA LEU A 119 -1.70 6.56 15.37
C LEU A 119 -0.94 6.54 14.04
N LEU A 120 -0.24 5.43 13.72
CA LEU A 120 0.48 5.30 12.45
C LEU A 120 -0.45 5.37 11.24
N LEU A 121 -1.63 4.75 11.31
CA LEU A 121 -2.62 4.79 10.23
C LEU A 121 -3.21 6.20 10.03
N LEU A 122 -3.34 6.97 11.11
CA LEU A 122 -3.91 8.32 11.08
C LEU A 122 -2.90 9.41 10.74
N LEU A 123 -1.67 9.30 11.25
CA LEU A 123 -0.66 10.37 11.23
C LEU A 123 0.40 10.21 10.14
N ILE A 124 0.39 9.12 9.35
CA ILE A 124 1.24 9.00 8.16
C ILE A 124 0.43 9.47 6.94
N PRO A 125 0.73 10.66 6.36
CA PRO A 125 -0.06 11.22 5.27
C PRO A 125 -0.16 10.30 4.05
N GLN A 126 0.89 9.54 3.76
CA GLN A 126 0.92 8.61 2.64
C GLN A 126 -0.07 7.44 2.83
N LEU A 127 -0.31 7.01 4.07
CA LEU A 127 -1.33 5.99 4.35
C LEU A 127 -2.74 6.55 4.28
N ILE A 128 -2.95 7.81 4.70
CA ILE A 128 -4.21 8.50 4.48
C ILE A 128 -4.48 8.65 2.99
N HIS A 129 -3.47 9.06 2.21
CA HIS A 129 -3.55 9.16 0.77
C HIS A 129 -3.90 7.82 0.11
N LEU A 130 -3.30 6.71 0.56
CA LEU A 130 -3.63 5.36 0.08
C LEU A 130 -5.08 4.96 0.34
N GLN A 131 -5.60 5.29 1.52
CA GLN A 131 -6.94 4.91 1.96
C GLN A 131 -8.03 5.80 1.35
N LEU A 132 -7.74 7.09 1.11
CA LEU A 132 -8.74 8.11 0.79
C LEU A 132 -8.59 8.73 -0.60
N VAL A 133 -7.49 8.54 -1.32
CA VAL A 133 -7.24 9.26 -2.58
C VAL A 133 -6.88 8.28 -3.69
N THR A 134 -5.84 7.47 -3.53
CA THR A 134 -5.38 6.54 -4.56
C THR A 134 -6.12 5.21 -4.52
N LEU A 135 -7.45 5.23 -4.68
CA LEU A 135 -8.32 4.07 -4.52
C LEU A 135 -7.93 2.88 -5.40
N ARG A 136 -7.42 3.13 -6.61
CA ARG A 136 -6.86 2.09 -7.50
C ARG A 136 -5.73 1.31 -6.83
N GLN A 137 -4.73 2.04 -6.34
CA GLN A 137 -3.58 1.48 -5.66
C GLN A 137 -4.00 0.83 -4.34
N GLY A 138 -4.87 1.48 -3.56
CA GLY A 138 -5.39 0.94 -2.31
C GLY A 138 -6.17 -0.37 -2.48
N LEU A 139 -6.97 -0.49 -3.53
CA LEU A 139 -7.71 -1.72 -3.84
C LEU A 139 -6.75 -2.86 -4.23
N GLY A 140 -5.75 -2.57 -5.06
CA GLY A 140 -4.70 -3.54 -5.39
C GLY A 140 -3.89 -3.98 -4.16
N VAL A 141 -3.53 -3.05 -3.27
CA VAL A 141 -2.89 -3.37 -1.98
C VAL A 141 -3.78 -4.27 -1.13
N SER A 142 -5.08 -3.99 -1.08
CA SER A 142 -6.04 -4.78 -0.31
C SER A 142 -6.13 -6.23 -0.81
N LEU A 143 -6.14 -6.43 -2.13
CA LEU A 143 -6.09 -7.76 -2.75
C LEU A 143 -4.83 -8.52 -2.32
N ILE A 144 -3.66 -7.88 -2.37
CA ILE A 144 -2.39 -8.49 -1.96
C ILE A 144 -2.41 -8.82 -0.47
N ILE A 145 -2.89 -7.92 0.39
CA ILE A 145 -3.01 -8.16 1.84
C ILE A 145 -3.86 -9.42 2.10
N TRP A 146 -5.03 -9.54 1.46
CA TRP A 146 -5.85 -10.74 1.60
C TRP A 146 -5.13 -11.99 1.10
N ALA A 147 -4.38 -11.90 -0.01
CA ALA A 147 -3.57 -13.02 -0.48
C ALA A 147 -2.52 -13.47 0.55
N VAL A 148 -1.85 -12.52 1.22
CA VAL A 148 -0.89 -12.78 2.30
C VAL A 148 -1.58 -13.39 3.53
N ILE A 149 -2.78 -12.93 3.89
CA ILE A 149 -3.54 -13.45 5.03
C ILE A 149 -4.03 -14.89 4.77
N LEU A 150 -4.53 -15.16 3.55
CA LEU A 150 -5.17 -16.43 3.19
C LEU A 150 -4.15 -17.51 2.84
N SER A 151 -3.01 -17.15 2.26
CA SER A 151 -2.03 -18.12 1.79
C SER A 151 -0.60 -17.66 2.06
N LYS A 152 0.25 -18.62 2.44
CA LYS A 152 1.71 -18.42 2.56
C LYS A 152 2.46 -18.87 1.30
N LYS A 153 1.76 -19.39 0.29
CA LYS A 153 2.38 -19.91 -0.94
C LYS A 153 2.78 -18.74 -1.84
N GLN A 154 4.08 -18.55 -2.05
CA GLN A 154 4.63 -17.44 -2.83
C GLN A 154 4.04 -17.35 -4.25
N SER A 155 3.75 -18.48 -4.90
CA SER A 155 3.09 -18.50 -6.21
C SER A 155 1.69 -17.87 -6.20
N PHE A 156 0.88 -18.14 -5.17
CA PHE A 156 -0.45 -17.53 -5.04
C PHE A 156 -0.36 -16.01 -4.85
N ILE A 157 0.63 -15.56 -4.06
CA ILE A 157 0.90 -14.13 -3.88
C ILE A 157 1.39 -13.50 -5.18
N ALA A 158 2.28 -14.15 -5.92
CA ALA A 158 2.76 -13.66 -7.21
C ALA A 158 1.61 -13.48 -8.21
N ILE A 159 0.71 -14.47 -8.31
CA ILE A 159 -0.51 -14.38 -9.14
C ILE A 159 -1.38 -13.21 -8.68
N SER A 160 -1.53 -13.02 -7.37
CA SER A 160 -2.31 -11.93 -6.81
C SER A 160 -1.71 -10.55 -7.12
N ILE A 161 -0.39 -10.39 -7.04
CA ILE A 161 0.31 -9.15 -7.42
C ILE A 161 0.16 -8.90 -8.92
N PHE A 162 0.28 -9.94 -9.75
CA PHE A 162 0.07 -9.82 -11.19
C PHE A 162 -1.36 -9.38 -11.52
N ALA A 163 -2.36 -9.99 -10.88
CA ALA A 163 -3.77 -9.60 -11.01
C ALA A 163 -4.00 -8.15 -10.55
N ALA A 164 -3.34 -7.71 -9.47
CA ALA A 164 -3.38 -6.33 -9.02
C ALA A 164 -2.79 -5.35 -10.06
N GLY A 165 -1.90 -5.80 -10.96
CA GLY A 165 -1.42 -5.04 -12.12
C GLY A 165 -2.53 -4.51 -13.02
N PHE A 166 -3.62 -5.27 -13.16
CA PHE A 166 -4.80 -4.87 -13.92
C PHE A 166 -5.75 -3.94 -13.15
N ILE A 167 -5.53 -3.76 -11.84
CA ILE A 167 -6.22 -2.75 -11.03
C ILE A 167 -5.41 -1.45 -11.07
N HIS A 168 -4.09 -1.56 -10.94
CA HIS A 168 -3.17 -0.43 -11.03
C HIS A 168 -1.81 -0.87 -11.58
N SER A 169 -1.35 -0.19 -12.63
CA SER A 169 -0.18 -0.63 -13.40
C SER A 169 1.13 -0.71 -12.60
N SER A 170 1.27 0.03 -11.50
CA SER A 170 2.46 -0.03 -10.65
C SER A 170 2.71 -1.43 -10.06
N PHE A 171 1.68 -2.27 -9.94
CA PHE A 171 1.83 -3.63 -9.43
C PHE A 171 2.56 -4.56 -10.39
N PHE A 172 2.65 -4.24 -11.69
CA PHE A 172 3.54 -4.99 -12.59
C PHE A 172 5.02 -4.80 -12.23
N ILE A 173 5.40 -3.61 -11.75
CA ILE A 173 6.74 -3.36 -11.21
C ILE A 173 6.95 -4.19 -9.93
N VAL A 174 5.97 -4.18 -9.03
CA VAL A 174 5.99 -5.01 -7.81
C VAL A 174 6.11 -6.49 -8.15
N PHE A 175 5.42 -6.95 -9.20
CA PHE A 175 5.47 -8.33 -9.67
C PHE A 175 6.87 -8.71 -10.15
N ILE A 176 7.51 -7.90 -10.99
CA ILE A 176 8.88 -8.15 -11.48
C ILE A 176 9.86 -8.26 -10.30
N LEU A 177 9.80 -7.30 -9.36
CA LEU A 177 10.63 -7.30 -8.16
C LEU A 177 10.39 -8.56 -7.31
N PHE A 178 9.13 -8.94 -7.11
CA PHE A 178 8.76 -10.12 -6.34
C PHE A 178 9.20 -11.43 -7.01
N ILE A 179 9.06 -11.57 -8.33
CA ILE A 179 9.55 -12.74 -9.08
C ILE A 179 11.07 -12.82 -9.01
N ALA A 180 11.79 -11.72 -9.19
CA ALA A 180 13.24 -11.69 -9.04
C ALA A 180 13.68 -12.15 -7.64
N ASP A 181 12.96 -11.72 -6.61
CA ASP A 181 13.18 -12.16 -5.23
C ASP A 181 12.95 -13.67 -5.06
N MET A 182 11.88 -14.22 -5.65
CA MET A 182 11.58 -15.65 -5.64
C MET A 182 12.66 -16.48 -6.34
N CYS A 183 13.14 -16.03 -7.51
CA CYS A 183 14.16 -16.73 -8.30
C CYS A 183 15.48 -16.88 -7.55
N VAL A 184 15.93 -15.84 -6.84
CA VAL A 184 17.15 -15.91 -6.03
C VAL A 184 16.92 -16.62 -4.69
N GLY A 185 15.71 -16.49 -4.14
CA GLY A 185 15.33 -16.87 -2.80
C GLY A 185 14.90 -18.33 -2.58
N GLY A 186 15.21 -19.26 -3.50
CA GLY A 186 14.86 -20.70 -3.41
C GLY A 186 15.36 -21.43 -2.14
N ASN A 187 15.64 -22.74 -2.20
CA ASN A 187 15.95 -23.57 -1.00
C ASN A 187 17.17 -23.14 -0.14
N HIS A 188 17.90 -22.09 -0.51
CA HIS A 188 19.15 -21.63 0.12
C HIS A 188 18.96 -20.48 1.11
N GLY A 189 17.83 -20.50 1.83
CA GLY A 189 17.17 -19.39 2.51
C GLY A 189 17.88 -18.69 3.68
N ASP A 190 19.20 -18.49 3.65
CA ASP A 190 19.90 -17.55 4.56
C ASP A 190 21.17 -16.95 3.93
N LYS A 191 21.86 -17.71 3.07
CA LYS A 191 23.17 -17.31 2.53
C LYS A 191 23.10 -16.17 1.50
N ARG A 192 21.95 -15.99 0.82
CA ARG A 192 21.78 -15.02 -0.27
C ARG A 192 21.03 -13.75 0.12
N TYR A 193 20.92 -13.45 1.42
CA TYR A 193 20.19 -12.26 1.92
C TYR A 193 20.61 -10.96 1.23
N TYR A 194 21.90 -10.61 1.30
CA TYR A 194 22.41 -9.36 0.71
C TYR A 194 22.34 -9.37 -0.83
N LEU A 195 22.53 -10.53 -1.46
CA LEU A 195 22.39 -10.66 -2.92
C LEU A 195 20.96 -10.36 -3.36
N ARG A 196 19.95 -10.79 -2.60
CA ARG A 196 18.55 -10.45 -2.87
C ARG A 196 18.32 -8.95 -2.78
N LEU A 197 18.76 -8.31 -1.69
CA LEU A 197 18.62 -6.86 -1.54
C LEU A 197 19.35 -6.09 -2.65
N LEU A 198 20.58 -6.50 -2.99
CA LEU A 198 21.34 -5.90 -4.09
C LEU A 198 20.60 -6.04 -5.42
N LEU A 199 20.10 -7.24 -5.74
CA LEU A 199 19.35 -7.48 -6.96
C LEU A 199 18.08 -6.61 -7.02
N GLN A 200 17.34 -6.49 -5.91
CA GLN A 200 16.17 -5.62 -5.86
C GLN A 200 16.53 -4.16 -6.13
N GLY A 201 17.65 -3.68 -5.57
CA GLY A 201 18.12 -2.32 -5.81
C GLY A 201 18.51 -2.10 -7.27
N VAL A 202 19.27 -3.03 -7.87
CA VAL A 202 19.66 -2.98 -9.28
C VAL A 202 18.44 -2.96 -10.20
N ILE A 203 17.48 -3.88 -10.00
CA ILE A 203 16.26 -3.92 -10.81
C ILE A 203 15.45 -2.64 -10.65
N ALA A 204 15.32 -2.10 -9.43
CA ALA A 204 14.57 -0.87 -9.19
C ALA A 204 15.22 0.36 -9.86
N ILE A 205 16.56 0.44 -9.88
CA ILE A 205 17.32 1.45 -10.63
C ILE A 205 17.06 1.28 -12.13
N SER A 206 17.24 0.06 -12.66
CA SER A 206 17.03 -0.22 -14.09
C SER A 206 15.61 0.12 -14.53
N ILE A 207 14.60 -0.25 -13.76
CA ILE A 207 13.20 0.11 -14.04
C ILE A 207 13.04 1.63 -14.03
N SER A 208 13.62 2.34 -13.07
CA SER A 208 13.49 3.82 -13.00
C SER A 208 14.07 4.51 -14.22
N LEU A 209 15.18 4.02 -14.76
CA LEU A 209 15.83 4.60 -15.94
C LEU A 209 15.02 4.36 -17.23
N VAL A 210 14.33 3.22 -17.34
CA VAL A 210 13.62 2.82 -18.57
C VAL A 210 12.10 3.05 -18.46
N PHE A 211 11.57 3.39 -17.28
CA PHE A 211 10.13 3.47 -17.02
C PHE A 211 9.40 4.41 -17.98
N LEU A 212 9.95 5.60 -18.23
CA LEU A 212 9.35 6.59 -19.14
C LEU A 212 9.16 6.01 -20.54
N TYR A 213 10.19 5.34 -21.06
CA TYR A 213 10.16 4.71 -22.38
C TYR A 213 9.13 3.56 -22.42
N LEU A 214 9.13 2.69 -21.42
CA LEU A 214 8.14 1.59 -21.33
C LEU A 214 6.71 2.11 -21.24
N ALA A 215 6.47 3.15 -20.45
CA ALA A 215 5.14 3.71 -20.25
C ALA A 215 4.59 4.34 -21.54
N GLN A 216 5.45 5.01 -22.33
CA GLN A 216 5.08 5.54 -23.65
C GLN A 216 4.78 4.44 -24.65
N MET A 217 5.62 3.40 -24.74
CA MET A 217 5.40 2.26 -25.64
C MET A 217 4.10 1.51 -25.34
N LEU A 218 3.76 1.38 -24.06
CA LEU A 218 2.54 0.70 -23.61
C LEU A 218 1.28 1.59 -23.69
N GLY A 219 1.41 2.86 -24.11
CA GLY A 219 0.28 3.80 -24.19
C GLY A 219 -0.35 4.09 -22.83
N VAL A 220 0.44 4.05 -21.75
CA VAL A 220 -0.04 4.29 -20.40
C VAL A 220 -0.29 5.78 -20.21
N ARG A 221 -1.52 6.17 -19.86
CA ARG A 221 -1.93 7.59 -19.72
C ARG A 221 -1.03 8.42 -18.80
N GLN A 222 -0.40 7.77 -17.82
CA GLN A 222 0.49 8.42 -16.84
C GLN A 222 1.86 8.80 -17.41
N ALA A 223 2.18 8.42 -18.66
CA ALA A 223 3.44 8.71 -19.33
C ALA A 223 3.51 10.13 -19.93
N ASN A 224 2.39 10.85 -20.00
CA ASN A 224 2.37 12.22 -20.51
C ASN A 224 3.16 13.13 -19.56
N ALA A 225 4.14 13.86 -20.12
CA ALA A 225 5.17 14.58 -19.38
C ALA A 225 4.63 15.53 -18.29
N GLU A 226 3.44 16.12 -18.49
CA GLU A 226 2.80 17.03 -17.53
C GLU A 226 2.48 16.38 -16.18
N HIS A 227 2.15 15.08 -16.14
CA HIS A 227 1.90 14.37 -14.90
C HIS A 227 3.16 14.00 -14.11
N LEU A 228 4.34 14.11 -14.73
CA LEU A 228 5.64 13.79 -14.14
C LEU A 228 6.44 15.04 -13.75
N THR A 229 6.26 16.15 -14.49
CA THR A 229 6.94 17.44 -14.24
C THR A 229 6.16 18.37 -13.32
N GLY A 230 4.89 18.07 -13.02
CA GLY A 230 4.06 18.79 -12.06
C GLY A 230 4.61 18.74 -10.63
N SER A 231 5.51 19.68 -10.30
CA SER A 231 5.89 20.12 -8.95
C SER A 231 6.16 19.00 -7.93
N VAL A 232 7.05 18.06 -8.24
CA VAL A 232 7.60 17.18 -7.20
C VAL A 232 8.73 17.93 -6.51
N ASN A 233 8.40 18.70 -5.46
CA ASN A 233 9.40 19.14 -4.50
C ASN A 233 9.89 17.89 -3.76
N ILE A 234 11.02 17.33 -4.22
CA ILE A 234 11.67 16.18 -3.60
C ILE A 234 12.24 16.62 -2.24
N SER A 235 11.44 16.53 -1.18
CA SER A 235 11.90 16.86 0.17
C SER A 235 12.80 15.73 0.71
N GLY A 236 14.09 15.99 0.92
CA GLY A 236 15.06 15.01 1.45
C GLY A 236 14.64 14.30 2.75
N GLY A 237 13.69 14.85 3.51
CA GLY A 237 13.15 14.25 4.72
C GLY A 237 12.56 12.84 4.52
N GLY A 238 11.91 12.59 3.38
CA GLY A 238 11.38 11.26 3.06
C GLY A 238 12.48 10.21 2.90
N LEU A 239 13.60 10.58 2.26
CA LEU A 239 14.77 9.70 2.13
C LEU A 239 15.34 9.35 3.51
N ILE A 240 15.59 10.36 4.35
CA ILE A 240 16.17 10.18 5.69
C ILE A 240 15.28 9.28 6.55
N LEU A 241 13.96 9.53 6.55
CA LEU A 241 12.98 8.74 7.28
C LEU A 241 13.04 7.26 6.90
N TRP A 242 12.83 6.94 5.61
CA TRP A 242 12.76 5.55 5.16
C TRP A 242 14.12 4.86 5.18
N PHE A 243 15.21 5.61 5.01
CA PHE A 243 16.57 5.09 5.21
C PHE A 243 16.80 4.69 6.68
N SER A 244 16.33 5.49 7.63
CA SER A 244 16.40 5.17 9.06
C SER A 244 15.61 3.90 9.40
N VAL A 245 14.39 3.78 8.88
CA VAL A 245 13.56 2.56 9.02
C VAL A 245 14.29 1.34 8.42
N PHE A 246 14.81 1.49 7.21
CA PHE A 246 15.56 0.43 6.53
C PHE A 246 16.81 0.00 7.30
N PHE A 247 17.57 0.96 7.83
CA PHE A 247 18.77 0.68 8.61
C PHE A 247 18.45 -0.16 9.85
N VAL A 248 17.40 0.16 10.60
CA VAL A 248 17.03 -0.67 11.74
C VAL A 248 16.53 -2.04 11.29
N PHE A 249 15.82 -2.12 10.17
CA PHE A 249 15.44 -3.42 9.61
C PHE A 249 16.69 -4.25 9.26
N LEU A 250 17.77 -3.68 8.75
CA LEU A 250 19.02 -4.41 8.52
C LEU A 250 19.63 -5.00 9.82
N THR A 251 19.41 -4.36 10.97
CA THR A 251 19.88 -4.90 12.26
C THR A 251 19.05 -6.06 12.80
N ARG A 252 17.92 -6.38 12.16
CA ARG A 252 17.07 -7.52 12.56
C ARG A 252 17.68 -8.84 12.10
N SER A 253 17.40 -9.92 12.84
CA SER A 253 17.83 -11.27 12.45
C SER A 253 17.28 -11.66 11.07
N ARG A 254 18.19 -12.13 10.22
CA ARG A 254 17.90 -12.56 8.84
C ARG A 254 16.81 -13.64 8.79
N PHE A 255 16.73 -14.49 9.82
CA PHE A 255 15.70 -15.52 9.97
C PHE A 255 14.27 -15.02 9.70
N TYR A 256 13.97 -13.78 10.08
CA TYR A 256 12.63 -13.22 9.94
C TYR A 256 12.28 -12.81 8.51
N PHE A 257 13.27 -12.39 7.72
CA PHE A 257 13.09 -12.10 6.30
C PHE A 257 12.64 -13.34 5.52
N TYR A 258 13.06 -14.52 5.95
CA TYR A 258 12.71 -15.79 5.32
C TYR A 258 11.35 -16.32 5.76
N LYS A 259 11.08 -16.26 7.06
CA LYS A 259 9.88 -16.85 7.66
C LYS A 259 8.60 -16.06 7.39
N ASP A 260 8.69 -14.73 7.32
CA ASP A 260 7.53 -13.86 7.20
C ASP A 260 7.53 -13.10 5.88
N LEU A 261 6.50 -13.33 5.08
CA LEU A 261 6.33 -12.69 3.79
C LEU A 261 6.08 -11.19 3.92
N SER A 262 5.38 -10.74 4.97
CA SER A 262 5.11 -9.31 5.18
C SER A 262 6.41 -8.55 5.40
N VAL A 263 7.31 -9.15 6.16
CA VAL A 263 8.67 -8.64 6.37
C VAL A 263 9.41 -8.56 5.03
N ARG A 264 9.38 -9.64 4.24
CA ARG A 264 10.02 -9.69 2.93
C ARG A 264 9.52 -8.61 1.96
N LEU A 265 8.20 -8.43 1.85
CA LEU A 265 7.59 -7.37 1.05
C LEU A 265 8.02 -5.98 1.54
N SER A 266 8.18 -5.80 2.85
CA SER A 266 8.68 -4.54 3.41
C SER A 266 10.11 -4.22 2.96
N TYR A 267 11.00 -5.21 2.92
CA TYR A 267 12.36 -5.01 2.40
C TYR A 267 12.37 -4.71 0.89
N ILE A 268 11.55 -5.41 0.10
CA ILE A 268 11.41 -5.11 -1.33
C ILE A 268 10.99 -3.64 -1.49
N GLY A 269 9.95 -3.21 -0.79
CA GLY A 269 9.47 -1.82 -0.85
C GLY A 269 10.50 -0.79 -0.42
N LEU A 270 11.18 -1.01 0.71
CA LEU A 270 12.19 -0.08 1.22
C LEU A 270 13.41 0.02 0.31
N VAL A 271 13.95 -1.11 -0.15
CA VAL A 271 15.12 -1.11 -1.06
C VAL A 271 14.74 -0.43 -2.37
N SER A 272 13.62 -0.82 -2.98
CA SER A 272 13.18 -0.21 -4.22
C SER A 272 12.95 1.29 -4.06
N TYR A 273 12.26 1.73 -3.00
CA TYR A 273 12.10 3.16 -2.73
C TYR A 273 13.43 3.91 -2.65
N LEU A 274 14.37 3.43 -1.84
CA LEU A 274 15.67 4.09 -1.66
C LEU A 274 16.48 4.12 -2.95
N SER A 275 16.43 3.04 -3.73
CA SER A 275 17.07 2.93 -5.04
C SER A 275 16.47 3.83 -6.10
N MET A 276 15.15 4.05 -6.07
CA MET A 276 14.44 4.88 -7.05
C MET A 276 14.41 6.36 -6.67
N TYR A 277 14.56 6.70 -5.39
CA TYR A 277 14.27 8.02 -4.83
C TYR A 277 14.96 9.19 -5.54
N LEU A 278 16.25 9.04 -5.85
CA LEU A 278 17.05 10.09 -6.51
C LEU A 278 16.89 10.10 -8.03
N ILE A 279 16.27 9.07 -8.60
CA ILE A 279 16.22 8.84 -10.05
C ILE A 279 14.84 9.17 -10.60
N SER A 280 13.78 8.81 -9.86
CA SER A 280 12.41 8.89 -10.37
C SER A 280 11.43 9.39 -9.31
N PRO A 281 10.54 10.35 -9.66
CA PRO A 281 9.45 10.78 -8.78
C PRO A 281 8.45 9.65 -8.48
N LEU A 282 8.48 8.56 -9.26
CA LEU A 282 7.67 7.37 -9.04
C LEU A 282 7.92 6.74 -7.66
N ALA A 283 9.13 6.91 -7.10
CA ALA A 283 9.51 6.35 -5.81
C ALA A 283 8.50 6.69 -4.70
N GLY A 284 8.06 7.95 -4.63
CA GLY A 284 7.12 8.42 -3.63
C GLY A 284 5.75 7.73 -3.68
N ARG A 285 5.23 7.44 -4.88
CA ARG A 285 4.00 6.66 -5.05
C ARG A 285 4.24 5.17 -4.83
N PHE A 286 5.42 4.69 -5.20
CA PHE A 286 5.78 3.27 -5.11
C PHE A 286 5.84 2.78 -3.66
N ILE A 287 6.45 3.55 -2.74
CA ILE A 287 6.55 3.16 -1.32
C ILE A 287 5.18 3.00 -0.66
N ILE A 288 4.18 3.77 -1.09
CA ILE A 288 2.81 3.73 -0.55
C ILE A 288 2.24 2.31 -0.62
N THR A 289 2.52 1.58 -1.70
CA THR A 289 2.12 0.17 -1.89
C THR A 289 2.60 -0.74 -0.77
N PHE A 290 3.77 -0.45 -0.21
CA PHE A 290 4.44 -1.29 0.78
C PHE A 290 4.23 -0.84 2.22
N LEU A 291 3.67 0.36 2.43
CA LEU A 291 3.48 0.93 3.77
C LEU A 291 2.72 0.00 4.73
N PRO A 292 1.60 -0.65 4.35
CA PRO A 292 0.92 -1.56 5.26
C PRO A 292 1.80 -2.73 5.72
N PHE A 293 2.66 -3.26 4.84
CA PHE A 293 3.60 -4.34 5.19
C PHE A 293 4.72 -3.82 6.10
N ILE A 294 5.24 -2.62 5.84
CA ILE A 294 6.25 -1.97 6.69
C ILE A 294 5.67 -1.74 8.09
N LEU A 295 4.43 -1.25 8.19
CA LEU A 295 3.74 -1.06 9.46
C LEU A 295 3.56 -2.39 10.21
N VAL A 296 3.06 -3.43 9.55
CA VAL A 296 2.94 -4.77 10.17
C VAL A 296 4.28 -5.26 10.69
N THR A 297 5.36 -5.02 9.93
CA THR A 297 6.72 -5.39 10.31
C THR A 297 7.20 -4.63 11.55
N MET A 298 6.79 -3.38 11.74
CA MET A 298 7.08 -2.57 12.94
C MET A 298 6.22 -2.99 14.14
N VAL A 299 4.90 -3.20 13.95
CA VAL A 299 3.97 -3.42 15.07
C VAL A 299 3.88 -4.88 15.56
N SER A 300 4.41 -5.82 14.79
CA SER A 300 4.44 -7.25 15.14
C SER A 300 5.37 -7.60 16.30
N ARG A 301 6.17 -6.64 16.79
CA ARG A 301 7.11 -6.84 17.88
C ARG A 301 7.01 -5.74 18.91
N PHE A 302 7.32 -6.11 20.15
CA PHE A 302 7.43 -5.18 21.25
C PHE A 302 8.86 -5.22 21.77
N ASN A 303 9.72 -4.34 21.24
CA ASN A 303 11.06 -4.09 21.76
C ASN A 303 11.34 -2.57 21.70
N TYR A 304 12.29 -2.09 22.48
CA TYR A 304 12.61 -0.66 22.55
C TYR A 304 13.04 -0.08 21.20
N ARG A 305 13.73 -0.87 20.37
CA ARG A 305 14.19 -0.46 19.03
C ARG A 305 13.02 -0.19 18.07
N GLU A 306 12.02 -1.06 18.02
CA GLU A 306 10.82 -0.87 17.20
C GLU A 306 9.99 0.30 17.73
N MET A 307 9.85 0.41 19.05
CA MET A 307 9.13 1.52 19.65
C MET A 307 9.80 2.86 19.32
N SER A 308 11.13 2.97 19.41
CA SER A 308 11.83 4.22 19.09
C SER A 308 11.65 4.62 17.62
N ILE A 309 11.65 3.67 16.69
CA ILE A 309 11.41 3.96 15.26
C ILE A 309 9.97 4.38 15.04
N ILE A 310 9.00 3.68 15.65
CA ILE A 310 7.59 4.06 15.54
C ILE A 310 7.40 5.50 16.03
N VAL A 311 7.97 5.84 17.20
CA VAL A 311 7.91 7.20 17.74
C VAL A 311 8.59 8.20 16.81
N LEU A 312 9.76 7.86 16.24
CA LEU A 312 10.44 8.71 15.26
C LEU A 312 9.59 8.92 13.99
N VAL A 313 8.99 7.85 13.45
CA VAL A 313 8.12 7.90 12.28
C VAL A 313 6.89 8.76 12.56
N LEU A 314 6.25 8.57 13.72
CA LEU A 314 5.11 9.38 14.13
C LEU A 314 5.49 10.85 14.29
N PHE A 315 6.60 11.13 14.97
CA PHE A 315 7.09 12.49 15.19
C PHE A 315 7.36 13.22 13.87
N LEU A 316 8.15 12.61 12.97
CA LEU A 316 8.49 13.22 11.69
C LEU A 316 7.27 13.39 10.79
N ASN A 317 6.38 12.39 10.70
CA ASN A 317 5.18 12.53 9.87
C ASN A 317 4.17 13.52 10.45
N SER A 318 4.09 13.67 11.78
CA SER A 318 3.23 14.68 12.42
C SER A 318 3.69 16.08 12.07
N PHE A 319 5.01 16.32 12.00
CA PHE A 319 5.55 17.63 11.64
C PHE A 319 5.19 18.06 10.21
N PHE A 320 5.22 17.13 9.25
CA PHE A 320 4.89 17.40 7.84
C PHE A 320 3.42 17.11 7.49
N TYR A 321 2.58 16.76 8.48
CA TYR A 321 1.28 16.15 8.24
C TYR A 321 0.34 17.07 7.45
N ILE A 322 0.15 18.29 7.95
CA ILE A 322 -0.79 19.27 7.40
C ILE A 322 -0.40 19.65 5.98
N ASP A 323 0.86 20.03 5.78
CA ASP A 323 1.36 20.46 4.46
C ASP A 323 1.25 19.32 3.44
N THR A 324 1.58 18.09 3.84
CA THR A 324 1.50 16.93 2.94
C THR A 324 0.05 16.63 2.57
N LEU A 325 -0.90 16.74 3.51
CA LEU A 325 -2.33 16.54 3.23
C LEU A 325 -2.89 17.61 2.29
N LYS A 326 -2.62 18.91 2.57
CA LYS A 326 -3.06 20.02 1.72
C LYS A 326 -2.57 19.86 0.28
N ASN A 327 -1.27 19.57 0.13
CA ASN A 327 -0.61 19.59 -1.16
C ASN A 327 -0.88 18.34 -2.01
N ASN A 328 -1.17 17.18 -1.38
CA ASN A 328 -1.29 15.92 -2.11
C ASN A 328 -2.66 15.26 -2.06
N SER A 329 -3.46 15.49 -1.01
CA SER A 329 -4.67 14.68 -0.76
C SER A 329 -5.97 15.47 -0.83
N LEU A 330 -5.97 16.71 -0.35
CA LEU A 330 -7.18 17.52 -0.25
C LEU A 330 -7.43 18.37 -1.50
N THR A 331 -8.71 18.58 -1.82
CA THR A 331 -9.15 19.63 -2.76
C THR A 331 -9.15 21.00 -2.06
N SER A 332 -9.35 22.08 -2.82
CA SER A 332 -9.54 23.41 -2.23
C SER A 332 -10.73 23.47 -1.27
N TYR A 333 -11.81 22.72 -1.55
CA TYR A 333 -12.93 22.56 -0.64
C TYR A 333 -12.53 21.79 0.63
N GLY A 334 -11.79 20.68 0.49
CA GLY A 334 -11.31 19.90 1.62
C GLY A 334 -10.40 20.70 2.57
N ILE A 335 -9.54 21.57 2.04
CA ILE A 335 -8.69 22.47 2.83
C ILE A 335 -9.56 23.42 3.68
N LYS A 336 -10.58 24.03 3.07
CA LYS A 336 -11.54 24.89 3.78
C LYS A 336 -12.35 24.10 4.82
N PHE A 337 -12.81 22.90 4.49
CA PHE A 337 -13.61 22.05 5.38
C PHE A 337 -12.89 21.73 6.70
N PHE A 338 -11.57 21.48 6.64
CA PHE A 338 -10.76 21.19 7.83
C PHE A 338 -10.16 22.43 8.50
N ASN A 339 -10.43 23.64 8.01
CA ASN A 339 -9.80 24.89 8.49
C ASN A 339 -8.27 24.82 8.55
N LEU A 340 -7.65 24.19 7.54
CA LEU A 340 -6.20 24.06 7.42
C LEU A 340 -5.66 25.19 6.56
#